data_AF-A0A0R3EAE5-F1
#
_entry.id   AF-A0A0R3EAE5-F1
#
_cell.length_a   1.000
_cell.length_b   1.000
_cell.length_c   1.000
_cell.angle_alpha   90.00
_cell.angle_beta   90.00
_cell.angle_gamma   90.00
#
_symmetry.space_group_name_H-M   'P 1'
#
loop_
_entity.id
_entity.type
_entity.pdbx_description
1 polymer ?
#
loop_
_entity_poly.entity_id
_entity_poly.type
_entity_poly.pdbx_seq_one_letter_code
_entity_poly.pdbx_strand_id
1 'polypeptide(L)'
;MRAMRALIIRHGAERTPEGRSLCLLQQWLSPVQREQFVQKGYFEVVGSDTGQRYRIHLGASVNVCEIDERGCPGEGLCFSPAGALPIGDVMLAQKIALETGERDVRAVARRFTPSGFHFRPTRPLG
;
A
#
# COMPACT_ATOMS: atom_id res chain seq x y z
N MET A 1 22.45 -20.77 10.79
CA MET A 1 22.97 -19.48 10.29
C MET A 1 21.91 -18.54 9.67
N ARG A 2 20.77 -19.01 9.11
CA ARG A 2 19.75 -18.14 8.48
C ARG A 2 18.95 -17.24 9.44
N ALA A 3 18.60 -17.73 10.63
CA ALA A 3 17.80 -16.98 11.60
C ALA A 3 18.53 -15.73 12.14
N MET A 4 19.84 -15.83 12.42
CA MET A 4 20.64 -14.70 12.87
C MET A 4 20.70 -13.57 11.83
N ARG A 5 20.87 -13.93 10.54
CA ARG A 5 20.83 -12.95 9.43
C ARG A 5 19.47 -12.25 9.34
N ALA A 6 18.37 -13.00 9.46
CA ALA A 6 17.03 -12.44 9.43
C ALA A 6 16.79 -11.46 10.60
N LEU A 7 17.29 -11.80 11.80
CA LEU A 7 17.21 -10.93 12.97
C LEU A 7 18.04 -9.65 12.80
N ILE A 8 19.26 -9.73 12.24
CA ILE A 8 20.10 -8.56 11.98
C ILE A 8 19.46 -7.64 10.93
N ILE A 9 18.94 -8.20 9.84
CA ILE A 9 18.26 -7.42 8.79
C ILE A 9 17.01 -6.74 9.36
N ARG A 10 16.19 -7.49 10.11
CA ARG A 10 14.99 -6.94 10.76
C ARG A 10 15.35 -5.84 11.76
N HIS A 11 16.33 -6.09 12.63
CA HIS A 11 16.78 -5.11 13.61
C HIS A 11 17.36 -3.87 12.94
N GLY A 12 18.03 -4.01 11.79
CA GLY A 12 18.50 -2.91 10.95
C GLY A 12 17.37 -2.10 10.32
N ALA A 13 16.37 -2.77 9.75
CA ALA A 13 15.18 -2.14 9.18
C ALA A 13 14.36 -1.39 10.25
N GLU A 14 14.24 -1.93 11.46
CA GLU A 14 13.54 -1.28 12.56
C GLU A 14 14.28 -0.03 13.13
N ARG A 15 15.48 0.33 12.64
CA ARG A 15 16.23 1.52 13.09
C ARG A 15 15.75 2.82 12.46
N THR A 16 15.03 2.77 11.34
CA THR A 16 14.50 3.97 10.67
C THR A 16 12.98 4.04 10.79
N PRO A 17 12.37 5.24 10.79
CA PRO A 17 10.92 5.37 10.69
C PRO A 17 10.35 4.61 9.48
N GLU A 18 11.01 4.69 8.33
CA GLU A 18 10.61 4.00 7.10
C GLU A 18 10.59 2.49 7.28
N GLY A 19 11.66 1.89 7.80
CA GLY A 19 11.71 0.43 7.94
C GLY A 19 10.77 -0.08 9.03
N ARG A 20 10.56 0.67 10.13
CA ARG A 20 9.51 0.34 11.13
C ARG A 20 8.12 0.35 10.51
N SER A 21 7.80 1.39 9.73
CA SER A 21 6.50 1.51 9.07
C SER A 21 6.24 0.37 8.08
N LEU A 22 7.25 -0.03 7.30
CA LEU A 22 7.13 -1.15 6.35
C LEU A 22 7.04 -2.51 7.06
N CYS A 23 7.69 -2.68 8.22
CA CYS A 23 7.50 -3.85 9.06
C CYS A 23 6.08 -3.91 9.61
N LEU A 24 5.54 -2.80 10.12
CA LEU A 24 4.18 -2.73 10.64
C LEU A 24 3.16 -3.03 9.54
N LEU A 25 3.30 -2.40 8.36
CA LEU A 25 2.48 -2.68 7.19
C LEU A 25 2.45 -4.19 6.90
N GLN A 26 3.62 -4.83 6.76
CA GLN A 26 3.70 -6.26 6.45
C GLN A 26 3.06 -7.15 7.51
N GLN A 27 3.10 -6.77 8.79
CA GLN A 27 2.44 -7.51 9.88
C GLN A 27 0.90 -7.44 9.77
N TRP A 28 0.37 -6.32 9.28
CA TRP A 28 -1.07 -6.10 9.09
C TRP A 28 -1.62 -6.64 7.76
N LEU A 29 -0.75 -6.87 6.76
CA LEU A 29 -1.16 -7.50 5.52
C LEU A 29 -1.54 -8.97 5.74
N SER A 30 -2.65 -9.39 5.13
CA SER A 30 -3.00 -10.80 5.00
C SER A 30 -1.89 -11.57 4.27
N PRO A 31 -1.80 -12.90 4.39
CA PRO A 31 -0.78 -13.68 3.69
C PRO A 31 -0.74 -13.40 2.18
N VAL A 32 -1.92 -13.30 1.54
CA VAL A 32 -2.05 -12.99 0.10
C VAL A 32 -1.58 -11.57 -0.20
N GLN A 33 -2.01 -10.58 0.58
CA GLN A 33 -1.59 -9.18 0.38
C GLN A 33 -0.09 -9.02 0.58
N ARG A 34 0.49 -9.73 1.54
CA ARG A 34 1.93 -9.72 1.80
C ARG A 34 2.71 -10.31 0.64
N GLU A 35 2.25 -11.43 0.08
CA GLU A 35 2.84 -12.02 -1.12
C GLU A 35 2.78 -11.06 -2.32
N GLN A 36 1.62 -10.44 -2.55
CA GLN A 36 1.48 -9.41 -3.58
C GLN A 36 2.48 -8.27 -3.36
N PHE A 37 2.59 -7.78 -2.13
CA PHE A 37 3.47 -6.65 -1.81
C PHE A 37 4.94 -7.00 -2.06
N VAL A 38 5.40 -8.16 -1.59
CA VAL A 38 6.79 -8.62 -1.76
C VAL A 38 7.12 -8.87 -3.24
N GLN A 39 6.22 -9.51 -3.99
CA GLN A 39 6.50 -9.90 -5.37
C GLN A 39 6.25 -8.78 -6.39
N LYS A 40 5.27 -7.91 -6.14
CA LYS A 40 4.74 -6.98 -7.14
C LYS A 40 4.89 -5.50 -6.75
N GLY A 41 5.26 -5.21 -5.50
CA GLY A 41 5.38 -3.83 -5.00
C GLY A 41 4.02 -3.13 -4.79
N TYR A 42 2.93 -3.89 -4.73
CA TYR A 42 1.59 -3.42 -4.44
C TYR A 42 0.78 -4.51 -3.74
N PHE A 43 -0.32 -4.16 -3.09
CA PHE A 43 -1.31 -5.13 -2.63
C PHE A 43 -2.72 -4.66 -2.94
N GLU A 44 -3.66 -5.59 -2.93
CA GLU A 44 -5.05 -5.34 -3.25
C GLU A 44 -5.93 -5.36 -2.00
N VAL A 45 -6.94 -4.51 -1.97
CA VAL A 45 -7.93 -4.39 -0.89
C VAL A 45 -9.34 -4.36 -1.47
N VAL A 46 -10.32 -4.72 -0.65
CA VAL A 46 -11.75 -4.67 -1.00
C VAL A 46 -12.39 -3.56 -0.18
N GLY A 47 -13.09 -2.65 -0.85
CA GLY A 47 -13.82 -1.57 -0.21
C GLY A 47 -14.95 -2.07 0.67
N SER A 48 -15.13 -1.45 1.84
CA SER A 48 -16.14 -1.85 2.83
C SER A 48 -17.59 -1.67 2.37
N ASP A 49 -17.83 -0.72 1.48
CA ASP A 49 -19.19 -0.25 1.17
C ASP A 49 -19.72 -0.81 -0.14
N THR A 50 -18.88 -0.84 -1.18
CA THR A 50 -19.27 -1.25 -2.53
C THR A 50 -18.72 -2.61 -2.93
N GLY A 51 -17.73 -3.13 -2.20
CA GLY A 51 -16.96 -4.31 -2.62
C GLY A 51 -15.99 -4.02 -3.78
N GLN A 52 -15.83 -2.76 -4.20
CA GLN A 52 -14.87 -2.39 -5.23
C GLN A 52 -13.46 -2.81 -4.80
N ARG A 53 -12.71 -3.39 -5.74
CA ARG A 53 -11.31 -3.74 -5.53
C ARG A 53 -10.42 -2.55 -5.83
N TYR A 54 -9.41 -2.36 -5.00
CA TYR A 54 -8.39 -1.35 -5.17
C TYR A 54 -7.01 -1.98 -5.13
N ARG A 55 -6.06 -1.34 -5.81
CA ARG A 55 -4.64 -1.64 -5.73
C ARG A 55 -3.92 -0.47 -5.09
N ILE A 56 -3.12 -0.75 -4.07
CA ILE A 56 -2.27 0.22 -3.37
C ILE A 56 -0.82 -0.10 -3.72
N HIS A 57 -0.23 0.76 -4.54
CA HIS A 57 1.17 0.71 -4.94
C HIS A 57 2.07 1.31 -3.87
N LEU A 58 3.32 0.84 -3.81
CA LEU A 58 4.36 1.42 -2.95
C LEU A 58 4.50 2.92 -3.23
N GLY A 59 4.23 3.74 -2.23
CA GLY A 59 4.27 5.20 -2.33
C GLY A 59 3.36 5.88 -1.32
N ALA A 60 3.41 7.21 -1.27
CA ALA A 60 2.63 8.03 -0.34
C ALA A 60 1.50 8.85 -1.02
N SER A 61 1.51 8.93 -2.35
CA SER A 61 0.56 9.73 -3.14
C SER A 61 0.38 9.14 -4.53
N VAL A 62 -0.77 9.36 -5.16
CA VAL A 62 -1.05 8.91 -6.54
C VAL A 62 -0.76 7.40 -6.71
N ASN A 63 -1.00 6.64 -5.64
CA ASN A 63 -0.60 5.24 -5.51
C ASN A 63 -1.79 4.28 -5.36
N VAL A 64 -3.02 4.79 -5.30
CA VAL A 64 -4.23 3.98 -5.23
C VAL A 64 -5.02 4.10 -6.52
N CYS A 65 -5.46 2.96 -7.06
CA CYS A 65 -6.44 2.91 -8.15
C CYS A 65 -7.44 1.79 -7.94
N GLU A 66 -8.63 1.98 -8.51
CA GLU A 66 -9.60 0.91 -8.70
C GLU A 66 -9.04 -0.13 -9.67
N ILE A 67 -9.47 -1.38 -9.49
CA ILE A 67 -9.20 -2.45 -10.44
C ILE A 67 -10.49 -3.20 -10.77
N ASP A 68 -10.68 -3.50 -12.05
CA ASP A 68 -11.82 -4.30 -12.49
C ASP A 68 -11.64 -5.80 -12.21
N GLU A 69 -12.61 -6.62 -12.59
CA GLU A 69 -12.57 -8.08 -12.45
C GLU A 69 -11.39 -8.71 -13.21
N ARG A 70 -10.93 -8.07 -14.28
CA ARG A 70 -9.79 -8.51 -15.10
C ARG A 70 -8.44 -8.02 -14.53
N GLY A 71 -8.47 -7.23 -13.46
CA GLY A 71 -7.29 -6.65 -12.82
C GLY A 71 -6.74 -5.41 -13.53
N CYS A 72 -7.49 -4.85 -14.48
CA CYS A 72 -7.14 -3.65 -15.22
C CYS A 72 -7.37 -2.40 -14.32
N PRO A 73 -6.42 -1.45 -14.29
CA PRO A 73 -6.60 -0.20 -13.55
C PRO A 73 -7.76 0.64 -14.09
N GLY A 74 -8.63 1.08 -13.19
CA GLY A 74 -9.72 2.02 -13.44
C GLY A 74 -9.35 3.45 -12.99
N GLU A 75 -10.25 4.10 -12.25
CA GLU A 75 -10.01 5.45 -11.71
C GLU A 75 -8.95 5.43 -10.59
N GLY A 76 -8.06 6.42 -10.60
CA GLY A 76 -7.09 6.66 -9.53
C GLY A 76 -7.66 7.51 -8.41
N LEU A 77 -7.35 7.17 -7.16
CA LEU A 77 -7.76 7.92 -5.97
C LEU A 77 -6.54 8.43 -5.21
N CYS A 78 -6.41 9.73 -5.05
CA CYS A 78 -5.35 10.36 -4.27
C CYS A 78 -5.89 10.88 -2.95
N PHE A 79 -5.56 10.18 -1.87
CA PHE A 79 -5.86 10.54 -0.48
C PHE A 79 -4.72 10.02 0.41
N SER A 80 -4.45 10.74 1.49
CA SER A 80 -3.38 10.37 2.44
C SER A 80 -3.73 10.91 3.83
N PRO A 81 -3.18 10.31 4.90
CA PRO A 81 -3.16 10.95 6.20
C PRO A 81 -2.46 12.32 6.12
N ALA A 82 -2.79 13.20 7.06
CA ALA A 82 -2.16 14.52 7.16
C ALA A 82 -0.71 14.41 7.67
N GLY A 83 0.18 15.22 7.10
CA GLY A 83 1.58 15.30 7.51
C GLY A 83 2.53 14.43 6.70
N ALA A 84 3.84 14.60 6.93
CA ALA A 84 4.89 13.80 6.34
C ALA A 84 5.07 12.51 7.16
N LEU A 85 4.47 11.42 6.70
CA LEU A 85 4.53 10.13 7.37
C LEU A 85 5.37 9.12 6.56
N PRO A 86 6.02 8.16 7.24
CA PRO A 86 6.68 7.04 6.56
C PRO A 86 5.75 6.30 5.61
N ILE A 87 6.28 5.84 4.48
CA ILE A 87 5.49 5.23 3.39
C ILE A 87 4.64 4.05 3.89
N GLY A 88 5.19 3.20 4.76
CA GLY A 88 4.45 2.04 5.28
C GLY A 88 3.21 2.44 6.10
N ASP A 89 3.30 3.53 6.86
CA ASP A 89 2.20 4.05 7.68
C ASP A 89 1.13 4.69 6.78
N VAL A 90 1.54 5.42 5.74
CA VAL A 90 0.62 5.96 4.74
C VAL A 90 -0.16 4.86 4.05
N MET A 91 0.52 3.83 3.55
CA MET A 91 -0.12 2.70 2.88
C MET A 91 -1.03 1.90 3.81
N LEU A 92 -0.63 1.72 5.08
CA LEU A 92 -1.45 1.04 6.08
C LEU A 92 -2.72 1.86 6.41
N ALA A 93 -2.59 3.17 6.57
CA ALA A 93 -3.74 4.06 6.76
C ALA A 93 -4.69 4.02 5.56
N GLN A 94 -4.16 4.01 4.33
CA GLN A 94 -4.97 3.88 3.11
C GLN A 94 -5.72 2.54 3.05
N LYS A 95 -5.06 1.43 3.41
CA LYS A 95 -5.69 0.10 3.53
C LYS A 95 -6.86 0.15 4.51
N ILE A 96 -6.61 0.62 5.74
CA ILE A 96 -7.63 0.69 6.80
C ILE A 96 -8.80 1.55 6.34
N ALA A 97 -8.54 2.71 5.75
CA ALA A 97 -9.59 3.63 5.30
C ALA A 97 -10.48 3.00 4.22
N LEU A 98 -9.90 2.29 3.25
CA LEU A 98 -10.69 1.60 2.22
C LEU A 98 -11.50 0.42 2.77
N GLU A 99 -10.92 -0.35 3.69
CA GLU A 99 -11.57 -1.55 4.24
C GLU A 99 -12.58 -1.24 5.37
N THR A 100 -12.67 0.01 5.83
CA THR A 100 -13.58 0.39 6.94
C THR A 100 -14.45 1.62 6.68
N GLY A 101 -14.12 2.45 5.70
CA GLY A 101 -14.81 3.70 5.40
C GLY A 101 -14.64 4.13 3.94
N GLU A 102 -14.85 3.19 3.00
CA GLU A 102 -14.68 3.41 1.57
C GLU A 102 -15.45 4.64 1.06
N ARG A 103 -16.70 4.83 1.51
CA ARG A 103 -17.52 6.00 1.15
C ARG A 103 -16.87 7.32 1.51
N ASP A 104 -16.25 7.42 2.69
CA ASP A 104 -15.57 8.63 3.14
C ASP A 104 -14.30 8.88 2.32
N VAL A 105 -13.53 7.82 2.03
CA VAL A 105 -12.38 7.90 1.13
C VAL A 105 -12.78 8.49 -0.22
N ARG A 106 -13.85 7.96 -0.83
CA ARG A 106 -14.34 8.44 -2.13
C ARG A 106 -14.82 9.88 -2.10
N ALA A 107 -15.35 10.36 -0.96
CA ALA A 107 -15.81 11.74 -0.80
C ALA A 107 -14.65 12.75 -0.74
N VAL A 108 -13.51 12.36 -0.15
CA VAL A 108 -12.36 13.27 0.06
C VAL A 108 -11.24 13.11 -0.98
N ALA A 109 -11.16 11.96 -1.65
CA ALA A 109 -10.08 11.65 -2.58
C ALA A 109 -10.13 12.54 -3.83
N ARG A 110 -8.96 13.02 -4.25
CA ARG A 110 -8.81 13.61 -5.59
C ARG A 110 -8.69 12.51 -6.62
N ARG A 111 -9.54 12.55 -7.65
CA ARG A 111 -9.56 11.58 -8.74
C ARG A 111 -8.48 11.89 -9.78
N PHE A 112 -7.87 10.87 -10.36
CA PHE A 112 -6.90 11.01 -11.44
C PHE A 112 -6.97 9.83 -12.43
N THR A 113 -6.59 10.06 -13.68
CA THR A 113 -6.41 8.98 -14.65
C THR A 113 -5.05 8.32 -14.43
N PRO A 114 -4.96 7.03 -14.10
CA PRO A 114 -3.67 6.42 -13.88
C PRO A 114 -2.87 6.30 -15.18
N SER A 115 -1.58 6.65 -15.11
CA SER A 115 -0.64 6.45 -16.21
C SER A 115 0.37 5.37 -15.79
N GLY A 116 0.92 4.63 -16.77
CA GLY A 116 1.93 3.60 -16.48
C GLY A 116 3.18 4.12 -15.75
N PHE A 117 3.40 5.43 -15.72
CA PHE A 117 4.48 6.07 -14.97
C PHE A 117 4.22 6.14 -13.46
N HIS A 118 2.96 6.30 -13.04
CA HIS A 118 2.60 6.47 -11.63
C HIS A 118 2.78 5.20 -10.80
N PHE A 119 2.82 4.04 -11.45
CA PHE A 119 2.83 2.73 -10.79
C PHE A 119 4.09 1.90 -11.06
N ARG A 120 5.15 2.52 -11.60
CA ARG A 120 6.41 1.80 -11.78
C ARG A 120 6.93 1.36 -10.40
N PRO A 121 7.28 0.09 -10.21
CA PRO A 121 7.93 -0.34 -8.99
C PRO A 121 9.26 0.43 -8.86
N THR A 122 9.38 1.25 -7.82
CA THR A 122 10.72 1.61 -7.34
C THR A 122 11.40 0.30 -7.01
N ARG A 123 12.59 0.06 -7.61
CA ARG A 123 13.40 -1.14 -7.42
C ARG A 123 13.30 -1.62 -5.96
N PRO A 124 13.16 -2.95 -5.71
CA PRO A 124 13.15 -3.44 -4.35
C PRO A 124 14.43 -2.93 -3.67
N LEU A 125 14.25 -2.33 -2.49
CA LEU A 125 15.35 -2.01 -1.59
C LEU A 125 16.01 -3.35 -1.23
N GLY A 126 17.06 -3.68 -1.98
CA GLY A 126 18.00 -4.76 -1.69
C GLY A 126 19.11 -4.24 -0.80
#